data_AF-A0A081RZN7-F1
#
_entry.id   AF-A0A081RZN7-F1
#
_cell.length_a   1.000
_cell.length_b   1.000
_cell.length_c   1.000
_cell.angle_alpha   90.00
_cell.angle_beta   90.00
_cell.angle_gamma   90.00
#
_symmetry.space_group_name_H-M   'P 1'
#
loop_
_entity.id
_entity.type
_entity.pdbx_description
1 polymer ?
#
loop_
_entity_poly.entity_id
_entity_poly.type
_entity_poly.pdbx_seq_one_letter_code
_entity_poly.pdbx_strand_id
1 'polypeptide(L)' 'MTKKNALLTGATGFIGAYMLDELMKTKSHAKIFVVIRKVDQFNNPIKRLEEAYGHVLLKVIN' A
#
# COMPACT_ATOMS: atom_id res chain seq x y z
N MET A 1 -2.57 -6.99 -24.29
CA MET A 1 -1.55 -7.52 -23.35
C MET A 1 -2.22 -7.92 -22.04
N THR A 2 -1.91 -9.09 -21.49
CA THR A 2 -2.43 -9.55 -20.18
C THR A 2 -1.78 -8.76 -19.04
N LYS A 3 -2.60 -8.16 -18.16
CA LYS A 3 -2.10 -7.46 -16.96
C LYS A 3 -1.33 -8.42 -16.05
N LYS A 4 -0.24 -7.93 -15.45
CA LYS A 4 0.59 -8.71 -14.51
C LYS A 4 0.13 -8.46 -13.07
N ASN A 5 0.47 -9.38 -12.18
CA ASN A 5 0.34 -9.18 -10.74
C ASN A 5 1.58 -8.47 -10.21
N ALA A 6 1.43 -7.64 -9.17
CA ALA A 6 2.53 -7.00 -8.46
C ALA A 6 2.59 -7.49 -7.00
N LEU A 7 3.81 -7.61 -6.47
CA LEU A 7 4.08 -7.80 -5.04
C LEU A 7 4.79 -6.56 -4.51
N LEU A 8 4.17 -5.88 -3.54
CA LEU A 8 4.70 -4.69 -2.91
C LEU A 8 5.10 -4.99 -1.46
N THR A 9 6.36 -4.75 -1.15
CA THR A 9 6.88 -4.75 0.23
C THR A 9 6.99 -3.31 0.74
N GLY A 10 6.94 -3.11 2.06
CA GLY A 10 7.20 -1.79 2.63
C GLY A 10 6.08 -0.76 2.41
N ALA A 11 4.87 -1.20 2.05
CA ALA A 11 3.72 -0.33 1.79
C ALA A 11 3.26 0.49 3.01
N THR A 12 3.71 0.14 4.23
CA THR A 12 3.47 0.93 5.45
C THR A 12 4.54 2.01 5.69
N GLY A 13 5.59 2.07 4.88
CA GLY A 13 6.59 3.14 4.91
C GLY A 13 6.16 4.33 4.05
N PHE A 14 6.80 5.49 4.25
CA PHE A 14 6.44 6.73 3.54
C PHE A 14 6.37 6.52 2.02
N ILE A 15 7.48 6.14 1.38
CA ILE A 15 7.53 5.93 -0.08
C ILE A 15 6.62 4.78 -0.53
N GLY A 16 6.56 3.69 0.23
CA GLY A 16 5.77 2.52 -0.14
C GLY A 16 4.26 2.79 -0.18
N ALA A 17 3.76 3.67 0.68
CA ALA A 17 2.36 4.08 0.69
C ALA A 17 1.99 4.90 -0.57
N TYR A 18 2.87 5.82 -1.01
CA TYR A 18 2.69 6.53 -2.29
C TYR A 18 2.81 5.60 -3.48
N MET A 19 3.75 4.65 -3.45
CA MET A 19 3.89 3.65 -4.52
C MET A 19 2.62 2.80 -4.65
N LEU A 20 1.99 2.42 -3.53
CA LEU A 20 0.72 1.71 -3.55
C LEU A 20 -0.38 2.56 -4.21
N ASP A 21 -0.50 3.84 -3.85
CA ASP A 21 -1.45 4.78 -4.46
C ASP A 21 -1.27 4.86 -5.99
N GLU A 22 -0.03 5.06 -6.45
CA GLU A 22 0.29 5.14 -7.88
C GLU A 22 0.04 3.82 -8.63
N LEU A 23 0.39 2.67 -8.03
CA LEU A 23 0.09 1.36 -8.61
C LEU A 23 -1.42 1.14 -8.78
N MET A 24 -2.23 1.60 -7.83
CA MET A 24 -3.69 1.52 -7.90
C MET A 24 -4.27 2.47 -8.96
N LYS A 25 -3.79 3.71 -9.04
CA LYS A 25 -4.21 4.71 -10.04
C LYS A 25 -3.88 4.28 -11.47
N THR A 26 -2.73 3.64 -11.68
CA THR A 26 -2.25 3.25 -13.01
C THR A 26 -3.15 2.17 -13.63
N LYS A 27 -3.86 1.36 -12.83
CA LYS A 27 -4.75 0.26 -13.28
C LYS A 27 -4.08 -0.71 -14.27
N SER A 28 -2.75 -0.80 -14.30
CA SER A 28 -1.97 -1.66 -15.19
C SER A 28 -1.80 -3.09 -14.64
N HIS A 29 -2.10 -3.29 -13.36
CA HIS A 29 -1.95 -4.57 -12.67
C HIS A 29 -3.30 -5.28 -12.50
N ALA A 30 -3.27 -6.61 -12.49
CA ALA A 30 -4.47 -7.42 -12.22
C ALA A 30 -4.74 -7.52 -10.72
N LYS A 31 -3.69 -7.78 -9.92
CA LYS A 31 -3.72 -7.77 -8.45
C LYS A 31 -2.43 -7.15 -7.91
N ILE A 32 -2.54 -6.47 -6.78
CA ILE A 32 -1.41 -5.95 -6.01
C ILE A 32 -1.44 -6.68 -4.66
N PHE A 33 -0.43 -7.50 -4.40
CA PHE A 33 -0.24 -8.18 -3.13
C PHE A 33 0.68 -7.33 -2.26
N VAL A 34 0.30 -7.11 -1.00
CA VAL A 34 1.09 -6.30 -0.07
C VAL A 34 1.61 -7.17 1.06
N VAL A 35 2.93 -7.18 1.26
CA VAL A 35 3.56 -7.89 2.39
C VAL A 35 3.73 -6.94 3.55
N ILE A 36 3.10 -7.28 4.68
CA ILE A 36 3.14 -6.49 5.90
C ILE A 36 3.71 -7.35 7.02
N ARG A 37 4.77 -6.86 7.67
CA ARG A 37 5.35 -7.54 8.84
C ARG A 37 4.36 -7.53 9.99
N LYS A 38 4.21 -8.66 10.68
CA LYS A 38 3.55 -8.71 11.99
C LYS A 38 4.50 -8.10 13.02
N VAL A 39 4.08 -7.02 13.69
CA VAL A 39 4.94 -6.30 14.66
C VAL A 39 4.55 -6.67 16.09
N ASP A 40 3.26 -6.86 16.35
CA ASP A 40 2.75 -7.42 17.60
C ASP A 40 1.43 -8.20 17.34
N GLN A 41 0.89 -8.84 18.37
CA GLN A 41 -0.34 -9.64 18.28
C GLN A 41 -1.63 -8.81 18.18
N PHE A 42 -1.57 -7.52 18.51
CA PHE A 42 -2.69 -6.58 18.52
C PHE A 42 -2.75 -5.69 17.26
N ASN A 43 -1.65 -5.64 16.50
CA ASN A 43 -1.51 -4.85 15.30
C ASN A 43 -2.08 -5.59 14.10
N ASN A 44 -3.32 -5.26 13.75
CA ASN A 44 -3.96 -5.72 12.52
C ASN A 44 -3.15 -5.19 11.30
N PRO A 45 -2.57 -6.07 10.46
CA PRO A 45 -1.78 -5.67 9.29
C PRO A 45 -2.54 -4.73 8.34
N ILE A 46 -3.86 -4.94 8.19
CA ILE A 46 -4.71 -4.09 7.34
C ILE A 46 -4.79 -2.68 7.92
N LYS A 47 -5.06 -2.55 9.22
CA LYS A 47 -5.14 -1.26 9.90
C LYS A 47 -3.85 -0.44 9.74
N ARG A 48 -2.69 -1.09 9.82
CA ARG A 48 -1.39 -0.43 9.60
C ARG A 48 -1.22 0.08 8.17
N LEU A 49 -1.80 -0.61 7.19
CA LEU A 49 -1.80 -0.16 5.80
C LEU A 49 -2.75 1.02 5.62
N GLU A 50 -3.95 0.95 6.19
CA GLU A 50 -4.96 2.01 6.15
C GLU A 50 -4.46 3.30 6.78
N GLU A 51 -3.82 3.21 7.95
CA GLU A 51 -3.20 4.37 8.61
C GLU A 51 -2.11 5.00 7.75
N ALA A 52 -1.17 4.19 7.23
CA ALA A 52 -0.11 4.67 6.35
C ALA A 52 -0.65 5.35 5.08
N TYR A 53 -1.69 4.76 4.48
CA TYR A 53 -2.33 5.28 3.28
C TYR A 53 -3.16 6.56 3.57
N GLY A 54 -3.86 6.60 4.70
CA GLY A 54 -4.60 7.78 5.14
C GLY A 54 -3.68 8.99 5.35
N HIS A 55 -2.49 8.79 5.92
CA HIS A 55 -1.48 9.84 6.04
C HIS A 55 -0.96 10.36 4.69
N VAL A 56 -0.89 9.50 3.67
CA VAL A 56 -0.53 9.93 2.30
C VAL A 56 -1.61 10.85 1.75
N LEU A 57 -2.88 10.44 1.82
CA LEU A 57 -4.00 11.25 1.32
C LEU A 57 -4.09 12.61 2.05
N LEU A 58 -3.98 12.62 3.37
CA LEU A 58 -4.02 13.86 4.17
C LEU A 58 -2.86 14.82 3.83
N LYS A 59 -1.68 14.30 3.46
CA LYS A 59 -0.52 15.12 3.08
C LYS A 59 -0.57 15.62 1.64
N VAL A 60 -1.34 14.98 0.76
CA VAL A 60 -1.52 15.43 -0.63
C VAL A 60 -2.58 16.53 -0.72
N ILE A 61 -3.52 16.58 0.22
CA ILE A 61 -4.66 17.51 0.21
C ILE A 61 -4.35 18.83 0.97
N ASN A 62 -3.30 18.87 1.78
CA ASN A 62 -2.79 20.09 2.46
C ASN A 62 -1.71 20.78 1.64
#